data_AF-A0A6A4ZIN8-F1
#
_entry.id   AF-A0A6A4ZIN8-F1
#
_cell.length_a   1.000
_cell.length_b   1.000
_cell.length_c   1.000
_cell.angle_alpha   90.00
_cell.angle_beta   90.00
_cell.angle_gamma   90.00
#
_symmetry.space_group_name_H-M   'P 1'
#
loop_
_entity.id
_entity.type
_entity.pdbx_description
1 polymer ?
#
loop_
_entity_poly.entity_id
_entity_poly.type
_entity_poly.pdbx_seq_one_letter_code
_entity_poly.pdbx_strand_id
1 'polypeptide(L)'
;MPLHIKDLVRLVETPKEHAAGALAELGGIEGVAQALNVSLDHGLDSDNTADLAAREKTFGKNYIEPEKPQTIFQLMWHAFQDLTIIILTVAGFISLVLGFIPFPESTKKVKTRELSAGGSSTAWIEGASIIFAVLIVVFVTAINDYQKEKQFRALNAIKEDEKIKVI
;
A
#
# COMPACT_ATOMS: atom_id res chain seq x y z
N MET A 1 -13.01 -22.83 35.59
CA MET A 1 -11.78 -22.00 35.70
C MET A 1 -11.99 -20.75 34.85
N PRO A 2 -11.62 -19.53 35.28
CA PRO A 2 -11.79 -18.35 34.44
C PRO A 2 -10.81 -18.42 33.26
N LEU A 3 -11.36 -18.49 32.06
CA LEU A 3 -10.60 -18.58 30.81
C LEU A 3 -10.09 -17.19 30.42
N HIS A 4 -8.79 -17.04 30.24
CA HIS A 4 -8.19 -15.77 29.82
C HIS A 4 -7.91 -15.77 28.31
N ILE A 5 -7.79 -14.57 27.73
CA ILE A 5 -7.47 -14.39 26.31
C ILE A 5 -6.16 -15.10 25.94
N LYS A 6 -5.17 -15.11 26.83
CA LYS A 6 -3.90 -15.81 26.61
C LYS A 6 -4.07 -17.32 26.43
N ASP A 7 -5.04 -17.91 27.11
CA ASP A 7 -5.32 -19.35 27.01
C ASP A 7 -5.91 -19.68 25.63
N LEU A 8 -6.79 -18.82 25.10
CA LEU A 8 -7.31 -18.92 23.74
C LEU A 8 -6.22 -18.76 22.68
N VAL A 9 -5.35 -17.75 22.84
CA VAL A 9 -4.21 -17.52 21.93
C VAL A 9 -3.29 -18.75 21.92
N ARG A 10 -2.94 -19.26 23.10
CA ARG A 10 -2.13 -20.48 23.23
C ARG A 10 -2.80 -21.67 22.54
N LEU A 11 -4.12 -21.82 22.66
CA LEU A 11 -4.85 -22.90 22.01
C LEU A 11 -4.79 -22.78 20.47
N VAL A 12 -4.91 -21.57 19.92
CA VAL A 12 -4.82 -21.31 18.46
C VAL A 12 -3.40 -21.50 17.93
N GLU A 13 -2.39 -21.10 18.70
CA GLU A 13 -0.97 -21.25 18.33
C GLU A 13 -0.44 -22.68 18.48
N THR A 14 -1.14 -23.54 19.24
CA THR A 14 -0.72 -24.93 19.46
C THR A 14 -0.82 -25.74 18.16
N PRO A 15 0.25 -26.45 17.74
CA PRO A 15 0.19 -27.33 16.59
C PRO A 15 -0.90 -28.40 16.73
N LYS A 16 -1.54 -28.78 15.61
CA LYS A 16 -2.68 -29.71 15.58
C LYS A 16 -2.43 -31.03 16.33
N GLU A 17 -1.19 -31.51 16.32
CA GLU A 17 -0.77 -32.74 17.02
C GLU A 17 -0.97 -32.66 18.55
N HIS A 18 -0.83 -31.47 19.13
CA HIS A 18 -0.93 -31.24 20.58
C HIS A 18 -2.22 -30.52 20.99
N ALA A 19 -3.03 -30.07 20.01
CA ALA A 19 -4.24 -29.28 20.25
C ALA A 19 -5.26 -30.02 21.11
N ALA A 20 -5.39 -31.35 20.96
CA ALA A 20 -6.30 -32.16 21.78
C ALA A 20 -5.92 -32.14 23.28
N GLY A 21 -4.62 -32.19 23.58
CA GLY A 21 -4.11 -32.09 24.96
C GLY A 21 -4.33 -30.70 25.54
N ALA A 22 -3.99 -29.65 24.78
CA ALA A 22 -4.22 -28.27 25.19
C ALA A 22 -5.71 -27.95 25.42
N LEU A 23 -6.60 -28.53 24.62
CA LEU A 23 -8.05 -28.39 24.82
C LEU A 23 -8.53 -29.13 26.08
N ALA A 24 -7.99 -30.33 26.35
CA ALA A 24 -8.32 -31.09 27.56
C ALA A 24 -7.91 -30.34 28.84
N GLU A 25 -6.79 -29.62 28.85
CA GLU A 25 -6.36 -28.74 29.97
C GLU A 25 -7.39 -27.65 30.28
N LEU A 26 -8.15 -27.19 29.29
CA LEU A 26 -9.19 -26.17 29.42
C LEU A 26 -10.58 -26.74 29.73
N GLY A 27 -10.67 -28.03 30.08
CA GLY A 27 -11.95 -28.71 30.35
C GLY A 27 -12.67 -29.16 29.08
N GLY A 28 -11.93 -29.33 27.97
CA GLY A 28 -12.47 -29.81 26.70
C GLY A 28 -13.32 -28.77 25.97
N ILE A 29 -14.09 -29.26 25.00
CA ILE A 29 -14.95 -28.42 24.16
C ILE A 29 -16.05 -27.76 25.02
N GLU A 30 -16.61 -28.52 25.96
CA GLU A 30 -17.67 -28.08 26.88
C GLU A 30 -17.17 -26.99 27.84
N GLY A 31 -15.96 -27.17 28.40
CA GLY A 31 -15.34 -26.18 29.28
C GLY A 31 -15.07 -24.85 28.59
N VAL A 32 -14.59 -24.89 27.35
CA VAL A 32 -14.37 -23.69 26.53
C VAL A 32 -15.69 -23.02 26.16
N ALA A 33 -16.70 -23.78 25.74
CA ALA A 33 -18.02 -23.25 25.39
C ALA A 33 -18.70 -22.57 26.60
N GLN A 34 -18.64 -23.21 27.77
CA GLN A 34 -19.16 -22.64 29.01
C GLN A 34 -18.42 -21.36 29.40
N ALA A 35 -17.09 -21.34 29.27
CA ALA A 35 -16.28 -20.17 29.60
C ALA A 35 -16.51 -18.99 28.64
N LEU A 36 -16.77 -19.29 27.37
CA LEU A 36 -17.13 -18.29 26.35
C LEU A 36 -18.63 -17.95 26.35
N ASN A 37 -19.43 -18.56 27.22
CA ASN A 37 -20.88 -18.43 27.26
C ASN A 37 -21.53 -18.65 25.88
N VAL A 38 -21.20 -19.77 25.22
CA VAL A 38 -21.67 -20.17 23.89
C VAL A 38 -22.40 -21.50 24.01
N SER A 39 -23.52 -21.66 23.28
CA SER A 39 -24.20 -22.95 23.16
C SER A 39 -23.54 -23.81 22.08
N LEU A 40 -23.33 -25.10 22.36
CA LEU A 40 -22.80 -26.05 21.37
C LEU A 40 -23.80 -26.38 20.27
N ASP A 41 -25.10 -26.31 20.57
CA ASP A 41 -26.18 -26.65 19.62
C ASP A 41 -26.68 -25.44 18.83
N HIS A 42 -26.65 -24.24 19.44
CA HIS A 42 -27.26 -23.03 18.90
C HIS A 42 -26.28 -21.87 18.70
N GLY A 43 -25.01 -22.03 19.06
CA GLY A 43 -24.01 -20.99 18.89
C GLY A 43 -24.27 -19.73 19.72
N LEU A 44 -24.04 -18.58 19.09
CA LEU A 44 -24.27 -17.25 19.65
C LEU A 44 -25.58 -16.67 19.14
N ASP A 45 -26.29 -15.95 20.01
CA ASP A 45 -27.48 -15.20 19.62
C ASP A 45 -27.09 -14.00 18.74
N SER A 46 -27.49 -14.05 17.47
CA SER A 46 -27.20 -13.01 16.48
C SER A 46 -28.02 -11.74 16.69
N ASP A 47 -29.16 -11.83 17.38
CA ASP A 47 -30.05 -10.68 17.65
C ASP A 47 -29.59 -9.90 18.89
N ASN A 48 -28.78 -10.50 19.75
CA ASN A 48 -28.23 -9.86 20.94
C ASN A 48 -27.01 -8.96 20.62
N THR A 49 -27.30 -7.80 20.03
CA THR A 49 -26.29 -6.80 19.65
C THR A 49 -25.43 -6.31 20.82
N ALA A 50 -25.96 -6.31 22.05
CA ALA A 50 -25.22 -5.87 23.23
C ALA A 50 -24.13 -6.88 23.63
N ASP A 51 -24.43 -8.19 23.58
CA ASP A 51 -23.44 -9.24 23.84
C ASP A 51 -22.34 -9.23 22.75
N LEU A 52 -22.73 -9.12 21.48
CA LEU A 52 -21.77 -9.05 20.37
C LEU A 52 -20.83 -7.84 20.48
N ALA A 53 -21.35 -6.67 20.83
CA ALA A 53 -20.52 -5.48 21.05
C ALA A 53 -19.59 -5.60 22.26
N ALA A 54 -20.05 -6.25 23.35
CA ALA A 54 -19.21 -6.51 24.51
C ALA A 54 -18.08 -7.49 24.20
N ARG A 55 -18.35 -8.52 23.37
CA ARG A 55 -17.35 -9.46 22.87
C ARG A 55 -16.33 -8.79 21.97
N GLU A 56 -16.77 -7.96 21.02
CA GLU A 56 -15.87 -7.21 20.14
C GLU A 56 -14.94 -6.30 20.96
N LYS A 57 -15.46 -5.67 22.03
CA LYS A 57 -14.64 -4.86 22.95
C LYS A 57 -13.64 -5.68 23.76
N THR A 58 -13.97 -6.93 24.10
CA THR A 58 -13.16 -7.79 24.97
C THR A 58 -12.10 -8.58 24.18
N PHE A 59 -12.49 -9.14 23.04
CA PHE A 59 -11.66 -10.04 22.22
C PHE A 59 -11.12 -9.37 20.95
N GLY A 60 -11.65 -8.20 20.58
CA GLY A 60 -11.36 -7.55 19.32
C GLY A 60 -12.27 -8.02 18.18
N LYS A 61 -12.12 -7.37 17.02
CA LYS A 61 -12.81 -7.72 15.78
C LYS A 61 -11.95 -8.69 14.98
N ASN A 62 -12.55 -9.72 14.39
CA ASN A 62 -11.90 -10.57 13.40
C ASN A 62 -11.82 -9.84 12.04
N TYR A 63 -11.03 -8.78 11.97
CA TYR A 63 -10.80 -7.99 10.77
C TYR A 63 -9.35 -7.51 10.77
N ILE A 64 -8.62 -7.87 9.72
CA ILE A 64 -7.25 -7.40 9.51
C ILE A 64 -7.35 -6.06 8.79
N GLU A 65 -6.88 -4.99 9.43
CA GLU A 65 -6.89 -3.67 8.81
C GLU A 65 -5.90 -3.65 7.62
N PRO A 66 -6.35 -3.29 6.41
CA PRO A 66 -5.46 -3.22 5.27
C PRO A 66 -4.48 -2.05 5.41
N GLU A 67 -3.31 -2.17 4.79
CA GLU A 67 -2.35 -1.06 4.74
C GLU A 67 -2.97 0.20 4.13
N LYS A 68 -2.59 1.37 4.67
CA LYS A 68 -3.08 2.66 4.20
C LYS A 68 -2.66 2.88 2.75
N PRO A 69 -3.58 3.37 1.88
CA PRO A 69 -3.25 3.62 0.49
C PRO A 69 -2.18 4.70 0.39
N GLN A 70 -1.27 4.53 -0.57
CA GLN A 70 -0.29 5.56 -0.85
C GLN A 70 -0.96 6.76 -1.55
N THR A 71 -0.48 7.96 -1.24
CA THR A 71 -0.97 9.18 -1.88
C THR A 71 -0.33 9.37 -3.26
N ILE A 72 -1.01 10.09 -4.16
CA ILE A 72 -0.45 10.40 -5.49
C ILE A 72 0.92 11.09 -5.39
N PHE A 73 1.12 11.97 -4.39
CA PHE A 73 2.42 12.62 -4.18
C PHE A 73 3.52 11.64 -3.75
N GLN A 74 3.21 10.64 -2.92
CA GLN A 74 4.16 9.58 -2.57
C GLN A 74 4.50 8.72 -3.78
N LEU A 75 3.50 8.40 -4.62
CA LEU A 75 3.74 7.67 -5.88
C LEU A 75 4.60 8.46 -6.86
N MET A 76 4.35 9.76 -6.99
CA MET A 76 5.20 10.64 -7.80
C MET A 76 6.62 10.71 -7.25
N TRP A 77 6.79 10.75 -5.92
CA TRP A 77 8.10 10.72 -5.29
C TRP A 77 8.84 9.41 -5.59
N HIS A 78 8.16 8.27 -5.49
CA HIS A 78 8.73 6.97 -5.86
C HIS A 78 9.08 6.90 -7.34
N ALA A 79 8.22 7.40 -8.23
CA ALA A 79 8.49 7.46 -9.67
C ALA A 79 9.69 8.38 -10.00
N PHE A 80 9.94 9.40 -9.18
CA PHE A 80 11.09 10.28 -9.34
C PHE A 80 12.43 9.65 -8.91
N GLN A 81 12.39 8.60 -8.09
CA GLN A 81 13.60 7.88 -7.65
C GLN A 81 14.16 6.93 -8.72
N ASP A 82 13.46 6.75 -9.84
CA ASP A 82 13.97 5.98 -10.96
C ASP A 82 15.24 6.63 -11.55
N LEU A 83 16.30 5.84 -11.69
CA LEU A 83 17.60 6.31 -12.17
C LEU A 83 17.49 7.02 -13.53
N THR A 84 16.61 6.55 -14.42
CA THR A 84 16.42 7.15 -15.75
C THR A 84 15.80 8.53 -15.63
N ILE A 85 14.79 8.70 -14.78
CA ILE A 85 14.12 9.97 -14.50
C ILE A 85 15.09 10.97 -13.85
N ILE A 86 15.90 10.51 -12.90
CA ILE A 86 16.93 11.35 -12.26
C ILE A 86 17.94 11.84 -13.30
N ILE A 87 18.48 10.94 -14.13
CA ILE A 87 19.46 11.32 -15.17
C ILE A 87 18.86 12.33 -16.15
N LEU A 88 17.61 12.12 -16.62
CA LEU A 88 16.92 13.04 -17.52
C LEU A 88 16.65 14.40 -16.86
N THR A 89 16.31 14.41 -15.58
CA THR A 89 16.12 15.65 -14.81
C THR A 89 17.43 16.44 -14.72
N VAL A 90 18.53 15.78 -14.35
CA VAL A 90 19.84 16.43 -14.25
C VAL A 90 20.29 16.95 -15.62
N ALA A 91 20.11 16.16 -16.68
CA ALA A 91 20.42 16.57 -18.05
C ALA A 91 19.58 17.79 -18.49
N GLY A 92 18.27 17.78 -18.21
CA GLY A 92 17.37 18.91 -18.47
C GLY A 92 17.79 20.17 -17.70
N PHE A 93 18.19 20.01 -16.44
CA PHE A 93 18.64 21.13 -15.61
C PHE A 93 19.96 21.73 -16.12
N ILE A 94 20.95 20.91 -16.45
CA ILE A 94 22.21 21.38 -17.06
C ILE A 94 21.92 22.10 -18.39
N SER A 95 21.07 21.53 -19.24
CA SER A 95 20.68 22.13 -20.53
C SER A 95 19.97 23.47 -20.35
N LEU A 96 19.11 23.58 -19.34
CA LEU A 96 18.41 24.82 -19.00
C LEU A 96 19.41 25.90 -18.54
N VAL A 97 20.33 25.56 -17.63
CA VAL A 97 21.38 26.49 -17.15
C VAL A 97 22.25 26.97 -18.30
N LEU A 98 22.72 26.07 -19.16
CA LEU A 98 23.51 26.43 -20.34
C LEU A 98 22.72 27.32 -21.32
N GLY A 99 21.40 27.10 -21.44
CA GLY A 99 20.52 27.92 -22.27
C GLY A 99 20.34 29.36 -21.78
N PHE A 100 20.56 29.61 -20.49
CA PHE A 100 20.55 30.96 -19.91
C PHE A 100 21.91 31.67 -19.94
N ILE A 101 23.01 30.95 -20.18
CA ILE A 101 24.35 31.54 -20.23
C ILE A 101 24.59 32.15 -21.63
N PRO A 102 24.84 33.47 -21.73
CA PRO A 102 25.16 34.11 -23.00
C PRO A 102 26.60 33.76 -23.42
N PHE A 103 26.74 32.79 -24.33
CA PHE A 103 28.04 32.49 -24.94
C PHE A 103 28.31 33.39 -26.15
N PRO A 104 29.56 33.90 -26.32
CA PRO A 104 29.95 34.66 -27.50
C PRO A 104 29.72 33.82 -28.77
N GLU A 105 29.17 34.44 -29.82
CA GLU A 105 28.74 33.73 -31.04
C GLU A 105 29.86 32.94 -31.76
N SER A 106 31.12 33.27 -31.48
CA SER A 106 32.31 32.70 -32.11
C SER A 106 32.55 31.20 -31.79
N THR A 107 32.02 30.68 -30.68
CA THR A 107 32.19 29.28 -30.26
C THR A 107 31.00 28.37 -30.58
N LYS A 108 29.89 28.93 -31.11
CA LYS A 108 28.66 28.18 -31.45
C LYS A 108 28.75 27.28 -32.70
N LYS A 109 29.96 27.02 -33.21
CA LYS A 109 30.18 26.13 -34.38
C LYS A 109 30.32 24.65 -34.03
N VAL A 110 30.45 24.27 -32.76
CA VAL A 110 30.29 22.87 -32.35
C VAL A 110 28.80 22.58 -32.31
N LYS A 111 28.22 22.41 -33.50
CA LYS A 111 26.89 21.86 -33.73
C LYS A 111 26.85 20.47 -33.09
N THR A 112 26.18 20.35 -31.94
CA THR A 112 25.41 19.12 -31.69
C THR A 112 24.40 19.06 -32.83
N ARG A 113 24.68 18.17 -33.77
CA ARG A 113 24.01 18.07 -35.06
C ARG A 113 22.56 17.62 -34.84
N GLU A 114 21.62 18.52 -35.20
CA GLU A 114 20.24 18.26 -35.69
C GLU A 114 19.01 18.72 -34.88
N LEU A 115 19.09 19.60 -33.87
CA LEU A 115 17.84 20.12 -33.24
C LEU A 115 17.75 21.63 -32.96
N SER A 116 18.75 22.45 -33.33
CA SER A 116 18.79 23.87 -32.93
C SER A 116 18.61 24.81 -34.13
N ALA A 117 17.35 25.11 -34.47
CA ALA A 117 16.99 26.08 -35.52
C ALA A 117 16.69 27.51 -34.98
N GLY A 118 16.81 27.72 -33.66
CA GLY A 118 16.48 29.00 -33.02
C GLY A 118 17.71 29.74 -32.51
N GLY A 119 17.75 31.06 -32.68
CA GLY A 119 18.81 31.93 -32.16
C GLY A 119 18.98 31.87 -30.64
N SER A 120 19.96 32.62 -30.12
CA SER A 120 20.36 32.59 -28.70
C SER A 120 19.22 32.76 -27.69
N SER A 121 18.14 33.45 -28.08
CA SER A 121 16.98 33.71 -27.21
C SER A 121 16.08 32.48 -26.96
N THR A 122 16.23 31.41 -27.75
CA THR A 122 15.38 30.20 -27.66
C THR A 122 16.11 28.98 -27.08
N ALA A 123 17.38 29.10 -26.68
CA ALA A 123 18.16 27.96 -26.19
C ALA A 123 17.64 27.37 -24.87
N TRP A 124 17.07 28.18 -23.98
CA TRP A 124 16.49 27.70 -22.71
C TRP A 124 15.25 26.81 -22.90
N ILE A 125 14.54 26.93 -24.03
CA ILE A 125 13.33 26.15 -24.33
C ILE A 125 13.64 24.66 -24.50
N GLU A 126 14.84 24.31 -24.96
CA GLU A 126 15.27 22.92 -25.08
C GLU A 126 15.33 22.25 -23.70
N GLY A 127 16.04 22.88 -22.75
CA GLY A 127 16.11 22.41 -21.36
C GLY A 127 14.75 22.40 -20.67
N ALA A 128 13.93 23.44 -20.88
CA ALA A 128 12.58 23.51 -20.32
C ALA A 128 11.67 22.38 -20.85
N SER A 129 11.80 22.03 -22.13
CA SER A 129 11.02 20.96 -22.77
C SER A 129 11.36 19.59 -22.19
N ILE A 130 12.63 19.33 -21.88
CA ILE A 130 13.07 18.09 -21.24
C ILE A 130 12.46 17.97 -19.83
N ILE A 131 12.56 19.03 -19.02
CA ILE A 131 11.97 19.03 -17.67
C ILE A 131 10.46 18.83 -17.73
N PHE A 132 9.78 19.48 -18.67
CA PHE A 132 8.34 19.33 -18.84
C PHE A 132 7.94 17.90 -19.25
N ALA A 133 8.71 17.27 -20.16
CA ALA A 133 8.49 15.89 -20.55
C ALA A 133 8.65 14.93 -19.36
N VAL A 134 9.68 15.12 -18.53
CA VAL A 134 9.88 14.33 -17.31
C VAL A 134 8.69 14.46 -16.36
N LEU A 135 8.17 15.68 -16.16
CA LEU A 135 7.00 15.89 -15.30
C LEU A 135 5.76 15.14 -15.79
N ILE A 136 5.50 15.15 -17.10
CA ILE A 136 4.39 14.39 -17.69
C ILE A 136 4.57 12.89 -17.46
N VAL A 137 5.77 12.36 -17.72
CA VAL A 137 6.06 10.93 -17.54
C VAL A 137 5.85 10.51 -16.09
N VAL A 138 6.40 11.27 -15.12
CA VAL A 138 6.21 10.98 -13.68
C VAL A 138 4.73 11.01 -13.29
N PHE A 139 3.98 11.98 -13.81
CA PHE A 139 2.56 12.10 -13.52
C PHE A 139 1.75 10.93 -14.09
N VAL A 140 2.00 10.54 -15.35
CA VAL A 140 1.33 9.38 -15.98
C VAL A 140 1.69 8.09 -15.26
N THR A 141 2.95 7.90 -14.89
CA THR A 141 3.40 6.74 -14.10
C THR A 141 2.69 6.69 -12.75
N ALA A 142 2.67 7.80 -12.00
CA ALA A 142 2.01 7.86 -10.70
C ALA A 142 0.49 7.61 -10.80
N ILE A 143 -0.19 8.14 -11.81
CA ILE A 143 -1.62 7.86 -12.05
C ILE A 143 -1.83 6.37 -12.32
N ASN A 144 -1.02 5.78 -13.20
CA ASN A 144 -1.14 4.38 -13.55
C ASN A 144 -0.93 3.48 -12.33
N ASP A 145 0.08 3.77 -11.51
CA ASP A 145 0.37 2.99 -10.32
C ASP A 145 -0.73 3.18 -9.25
N TYR A 146 -1.29 4.38 -9.11
CA TYR A 146 -2.42 4.64 -8.21
C TYR A 146 -3.65 3.82 -8.61
N GLN A 147 -3.93 3.74 -9.92
CA GLN A 147 -5.02 2.93 -10.44
C GLN A 147 -4.79 1.43 -10.20
N LYS A 148 -3.58 0.93 -10.43
CA LYS A 148 -3.22 -0.47 -10.15
C LYS A 148 -3.37 -0.81 -8.67
N GLU A 149 -2.86 0.04 -7.78
CA GLU A 149 -2.95 -0.19 -6.34
C GLU A 149 -4.41 -0.22 -5.87
N LYS A 150 -5.24 0.69 -6.39
CA LYS A 150 -6.69 0.71 -6.10
C LYS A 150 -7.38 -0.58 -6.55
N GLN A 151 -7.04 -1.09 -7.73
CA GLN A 151 -7.61 -2.35 -8.25
C GLN A 151 -7.14 -3.56 -7.43
N PHE A 152 -5.85 -3.61 -7.09
CA PHE A 152 -5.29 -4.69 -6.27
C PHE A 152 -5.95 -4.74 -4.89
N ARG A 153 -6.13 -3.58 -4.27
CA ARG A 153 -6.82 -3.48 -2.97
C ARG A 153 -8.28 -3.91 -3.06
N ALA A 154 -9.00 -3.51 -4.11
CA ALA A 154 -10.38 -3.97 -4.31
C ALA A 154 -10.45 -5.49 -4.47
N LEU A 155 -9.50 -6.09 -5.18
CA LEU A 155 -9.43 -7.54 -5.36
C LEU A 155 -9.09 -8.27 -4.05
N ASN A 156 -8.16 -7.74 -3.25
CA ASN A 156 -7.81 -8.32 -1.96
C ASN A 156 -8.97 -8.21 -0.95
N ALA A 157 -9.68 -7.09 -0.93
CA ALA A 157 -10.85 -6.93 -0.06
C ALA A 157 -11.94 -7.98 -0.35
N ILE A 158 -12.11 -8.39 -1.61
CA ILE A 158 -13.05 -9.47 -1.98
C ILE A 158 -12.50 -10.83 -1.59
N LYS A 159 -11.20 -11.07 -1.78
CA LYS A 159 -10.55 -12.34 -1.42
C LYS A 159 -10.53 -12.61 0.08
N GLU A 160 -10.48 -11.56 0.89
CA GLU A 160 -10.47 -11.68 2.35
C GLU A 160 -11.89 -11.78 2.94
N ASP A 161 -12.93 -11.37 2.21
CA ASP A 161 -14.33 -11.46 2.62
C ASP A 161 -14.94 -12.84 2.30
N GLU A 162 -14.41 -13.88 2.97
CA GLU A 162 -14.93 -15.24 2.89
C GLU A 162 -16.08 -15.42 3.90
N LYS A 163 -17.31 -15.60 3.39
CA LYS A 163 -18.50 -15.84 4.24
C LYS A 163 -18.51 -17.28 4.75
N ILE A 164 -18.36 -17.43 6.06
CA ILE A 164 -18.48 -18.72 6.74
C ILE A 164 -19.90 -18.89 7.30
N LYS A 165 -20.51 -20.04 7.03
CA LYS A 165 -21.78 -20.41 7.66
C LYS A 165 -21.52 -20.79 9.11
N VAL A 166 -22.09 -20.01 10.03
CA VAL A 166 -22.14 -20.33 11.46
C VAL A 166 -23.46 -21.05 11.81
N ILE A 167 -23.48 -21.74 12.94
CA ILE A 167 -24.62 -22.52 13.46
C ILE A 167 -25.66 -21.58 14.06
#